data_AF-A0A9E5K4K0-F1
#
_entry.id   AF-A0A9E5K4K0-F1
#
_cell.length_a   1.000
_cell.length_b   1.000
_cell.length_c   1.000
_cell.angle_alpha   90.00
_cell.angle_beta   90.00
_cell.angle_gamma   90.00
#
_symmetry.space_group_name_H-M   'P 1'
#
loop_
_entity.id
_entity.type
_entity.pdbx_description
1 polymer ?
#
loop_
_entity_poly.entity_id
_entity_poly.type
_entity_poly.pdbx_seq_one_letter_code
_entity_poly.pdbx_strand_id
1 'polypeptide(L)'
;AIQIGGMLRFFGDGYQTSKLLDGKRYWRIPVMDGEFVCEDKFGTVKGVAGGNILILATTQAFALQAASRGVAAARKVPDVILPFPGGVVRSGSKVGSKYKKLKASTNEAYCPTLRAIAASQLDPNVSAVYEIVIDGFSREAVEAAMKNALHAACGEGVECISAGNYGGKLGPVHIRLSSLIS
;
A
#
# COMPACT_ATOMS: atom_id res chain seq x y z
N ALA A 1 -6.53 -21.99 -3.00
CA ALA A 1 -5.17 -22.29 -2.50
C ALA A 1 -4.23 -22.47 -3.69
N ILE A 2 -3.03 -21.91 -3.63
CA ILE A 2 -2.04 -21.97 -4.70
C ILE A 2 -0.96 -22.98 -4.32
N GLN A 3 -0.59 -23.88 -5.22
CA GLN A 3 0.46 -24.86 -4.99
C GLN A 3 1.82 -24.25 -5.28
N ILE A 4 2.51 -23.78 -4.24
CA ILE A 4 3.84 -23.17 -4.34
C ILE A 4 4.92 -24.18 -3.95
N GLY A 5 4.91 -24.69 -2.71
CA GLY A 5 5.90 -25.67 -2.27
C GLY A 5 5.87 -26.95 -3.11
N GLY A 6 4.67 -27.41 -3.51
CA GLY A 6 4.52 -28.56 -4.38
C GLY A 6 5.13 -28.39 -5.78
N MET A 7 5.35 -27.15 -6.24
CA MET A 7 6.06 -26.83 -7.48
C MET A 7 7.56 -26.61 -7.23
N LEU A 8 7.92 -25.87 -6.18
CA LEU A 8 9.32 -25.66 -5.80
C LEU A 8 10.04 -26.96 -5.46
N ARG A 9 9.33 -28.00 -5.00
CA ARG A 9 9.90 -29.30 -4.62
C ARG A 9 10.72 -29.96 -5.73
N PHE A 10 10.40 -29.70 -7.00
CA PHE A 10 11.12 -30.28 -8.13
C PHE A 10 12.56 -29.77 -8.24
N PHE A 11 12.89 -28.64 -7.61
CA PHE A 11 14.29 -28.19 -7.47
C PHE A 11 15.16 -29.22 -6.72
N GLY A 12 14.56 -30.03 -5.84
CA GLY A 12 15.25 -31.10 -5.14
C GLY A 12 15.63 -32.30 -6.00
N ASP A 13 15.32 -32.29 -7.30
CA ASP A 13 15.73 -33.30 -8.29
C ASP A 13 15.49 -34.77 -7.85
N GLY A 14 14.34 -35.02 -7.20
CA GLY A 14 13.98 -36.35 -6.71
C GLY A 14 14.44 -36.66 -5.28
N TYR A 15 15.30 -35.82 -4.69
CA TYR A 15 15.79 -35.96 -3.31
C TYR A 15 14.89 -35.27 -2.27
N GLN A 16 13.89 -34.51 -2.69
CA GLN A 16 12.92 -33.88 -1.79
C GLN A 16 12.10 -34.92 -1.00
N THR A 17 11.83 -34.63 0.27
CA THR A 17 10.98 -35.48 1.13
C THR A 17 9.71 -34.75 1.56
N SER A 18 8.57 -35.46 1.58
CA SER A 18 7.31 -34.91 2.11
C SER A 18 7.15 -35.19 3.61
N LYS A 19 6.55 -34.26 4.34
CA LYS A 19 6.10 -34.44 5.73
C LYS A 19 4.67 -33.95 5.89
N LEU A 20 3.89 -34.66 6.70
CA LEU A 20 2.54 -34.26 7.09
C LEU A 20 2.55 -34.01 8.59
N LEU A 21 2.39 -32.75 8.99
CA LEU A 21 2.44 -32.29 10.38
C LEU A 21 1.16 -31.50 10.65
N ASP A 22 0.40 -31.90 11.65
CA ASP A 22 -0.87 -31.25 12.05
C ASP A 22 -1.81 -31.00 10.87
N GLY A 23 -1.92 -31.98 9.96
CA GLY A 23 -2.75 -31.90 8.76
C GLY A 23 -2.20 -31.02 7.63
N LYS A 24 -1.04 -30.37 7.81
CA LYS A 24 -0.36 -29.57 6.79
C LYS A 24 0.78 -30.34 6.14
N ARG A 25 0.84 -30.27 4.81
CA ARG A 25 1.90 -30.92 4.03
C ARG A 25 3.06 -29.96 3.80
N TYR A 26 4.27 -30.41 4.11
CA TYR A 26 5.51 -29.71 3.89
C TYR A 26 6.43 -30.50 2.96
N TRP A 27 7.27 -29.79 2.21
CA TRP A 27 8.37 -30.32 1.43
C TRP A 27 9.69 -29.88 2.05
N ARG A 28 10.60 -30.84 2.25
CA ARG A 28 12.00 -30.62 2.63
C ARG A 28 12.83 -30.80 1.38
N ILE A 29 13.41 -29.71 0.88
CA ILE A 29 14.12 -29.66 -0.39
C ILE A 29 15.62 -29.52 -0.08
N PRO A 30 16.46 -30.51 -0.40
CA PRO A 30 17.89 -30.43 -0.17
C PRO A 30 18.51 -29.24 -0.92
N VAL A 31 19.33 -28.47 -0.21
CA VAL A 31 20.06 -27.29 -0.69
C VAL A 31 21.44 -27.26 -0.04
N MET A 32 22.37 -26.41 -0.51
CA MET A 32 23.77 -26.44 -0.05
C MET A 32 23.94 -26.16 1.46
N ASP A 33 23.06 -25.37 2.07
CA ASP A 33 23.09 -25.06 3.51
C ASP A 33 22.25 -26.03 4.36
N GLY A 34 21.62 -27.05 3.73
CA GLY A 34 20.81 -28.06 4.41
C GLY A 34 19.49 -28.32 3.69
N GLU A 35 18.39 -27.81 4.26
CA GLU A 35 17.05 -28.05 3.73
C GLU A 35 16.21 -26.77 3.68
N PHE A 36 15.67 -26.49 2.50
CA PHE A 36 14.60 -25.51 2.34
C PHE A 36 13.25 -26.18 2.63
N VAL A 37 12.59 -25.74 3.70
CA VAL A 37 11.27 -26.25 4.12
C VAL A 37 10.17 -25.33 3.60
N CYS A 38 9.22 -25.88 2.85
CA CYS A 38 8.11 -25.11 2.26
C CYS A 38 6.78 -25.86 2.38
N GLU A 39 5.71 -25.18 2.80
CA GLU A 39 4.36 -25.74 2.80
C GLU A 39 3.87 -26.00 1.36
N ASP A 40 3.18 -27.10 1.12
CA ASP A 40 2.74 -27.56 -0.21
C ASP A 40 1.88 -26.51 -0.92
N LYS A 41 0.98 -25.87 -0.17
CA LYS A 41 -0.02 -24.93 -0.68
C LYS A 41 -0.15 -23.73 0.26
N PHE A 42 -0.40 -22.57 -0.34
CA PHE A 42 -0.65 -21.33 0.36
C PHE A 42 -2.12 -20.92 0.17
N GLY A 43 -2.74 -20.47 1.26
CA GLY A 43 -4.07 -19.88 1.23
C GLY A 43 -4.08 -18.56 0.45
N THR A 44 -5.24 -18.21 -0.09
CA THR A 44 -5.50 -16.92 -0.72
C THR A 44 -6.82 -16.40 -0.21
N VAL A 45 -6.90 -15.10 0.05
CA VAL A 45 -8.13 -14.42 0.42
C VAL A 45 -8.40 -13.27 -0.55
N LYS A 46 -9.67 -12.87 -0.66
CA LYS A 46 -10.03 -11.66 -1.39
C LYS A 46 -9.76 -10.46 -0.49
N GLY A 47 -8.66 -9.76 -0.73
CA GLY A 47 -8.28 -8.57 0.01
C GLY A 47 -8.91 -7.27 -0.51
N VAL A 48 -8.53 -6.17 0.14
CA VAL A 48 -8.81 -4.80 -0.27
C VAL A 48 -7.49 -4.14 -0.62
N ALA A 49 -7.42 -3.51 -1.80
CA ALA A 49 -6.22 -2.80 -2.25
C ALA A 49 -6.54 -1.33 -2.54
N GLY A 50 -5.55 -0.47 -2.31
CA GLY A 50 -5.64 0.96 -2.66
C GLY A 50 -6.31 1.85 -1.61
N GLY A 51 -6.48 1.39 -0.37
CA GLY A 51 -6.80 2.30 0.73
C GLY A 51 -5.68 3.34 0.86
N ASN A 52 -5.99 4.63 0.98
CA ASN A 52 -4.94 5.64 0.93
C ASN A 52 -5.28 6.91 1.70
N ILE A 53 -4.22 7.64 2.07
CA ILE A 53 -4.30 9.04 2.52
C ILE A 53 -3.27 9.89 1.76
N LEU A 54 -3.61 11.15 1.55
CA LEU A 54 -2.74 12.20 1.03
C LEU A 54 -2.36 13.13 2.17
N ILE A 55 -1.08 13.45 2.28
CA ILE A 55 -0.51 14.34 3.30
C ILE A 55 0.01 15.58 2.58
N LEU A 56 -0.67 16.70 2.78
CA LEU A 56 -0.36 17.98 2.15
C LEU A 56 0.36 18.86 3.19
N ALA A 57 1.58 19.29 2.88
CA ALA A 57 2.42 20.01 3.84
C ALA A 57 3.11 21.22 3.22
N THR A 58 3.53 22.14 4.09
CA THR A 58 4.17 23.40 3.71
C THR A 58 5.57 23.24 3.12
N THR A 59 6.25 22.14 3.45
CA THR A 59 7.55 21.79 2.89
C THR A 59 7.64 20.29 2.59
N GLN A 60 8.56 19.92 1.70
CA GLN A 60 8.84 18.51 1.42
C GLN A 60 9.34 17.75 2.65
N ALA A 61 10.15 18.41 3.51
CA ALA A 61 10.65 17.80 4.73
C ALA A 61 9.50 17.46 5.71
N PHE A 62 8.59 18.40 5.95
CA PHE A 62 7.42 18.14 6.80
C PHE A 62 6.52 17.06 6.22
N ALA A 63 6.26 17.08 4.91
CA ALA A 63 5.46 16.06 4.24
C ALA A 63 6.07 14.65 4.42
N LEU A 64 7.40 14.53 4.22
CA LEU A 64 8.09 13.24 4.34
C LEU A 64 8.14 12.75 5.79
N GLN A 65 8.39 13.64 6.75
CA GLN A 65 8.37 13.31 8.17
C GLN A 65 6.98 12.83 8.62
N ALA A 66 5.92 13.54 8.22
CA ALA A 66 4.54 13.15 8.48
C ALA A 66 4.20 11.80 7.83
N ALA A 67 4.58 11.58 6.57
CA ALA A 67 4.41 10.30 5.89
C ALA A 67 5.15 9.17 6.61
N SER A 68 6.37 9.40 7.08
CA SER A 68 7.16 8.40 7.82
C SER A 68 6.48 8.01 9.15
N ARG A 69 5.93 8.98 9.88
CA ARG A 69 5.13 8.70 11.09
C ARG A 69 3.87 7.89 10.76
N GLY A 70 3.15 8.29 9.71
CA GLY A 70 1.96 7.60 9.23
C GLY A 70 2.25 6.14 8.84
N VAL A 71 3.33 5.90 8.09
CA VAL A 71 3.80 4.55 7.72
C VAL A 71 4.10 3.72 8.96
N ALA A 72 4.86 4.27 9.92
CA ALA A 72 5.23 3.56 11.14
C ALA A 72 4.00 3.18 11.98
N ALA A 73 2.97 4.02 11.99
CA ALA A 73 1.72 3.73 12.69
C ALA A 73 0.85 2.69 11.95
N ALA A 74 0.74 2.81 10.62
CA ALA A 74 -0.03 1.87 9.79
C ALA A 74 0.54 0.43 9.88
N ARG A 75 1.87 0.29 9.87
CA ARG A 75 2.56 -1.02 9.94
C ARG A 75 2.35 -1.77 11.25
N LYS A 76 1.84 -1.11 12.30
CA LYS A 76 1.48 -1.79 13.56
C LYS A 76 0.16 -2.56 13.45
N VAL A 77 -0.64 -2.29 12.41
CA VAL A 77 -1.88 -3.02 12.17
C VAL A 77 -1.53 -4.35 11.50
N PRO A 78 -2.04 -5.49 12.01
CA PRO A 78 -1.87 -6.78 11.34
C PRO A 78 -2.58 -6.78 9.99
N ASP A 79 -2.22 -7.74 9.13
CA ASP A 79 -2.94 -8.04 7.89
C ASP A 79 -2.95 -6.92 6.83
N VAL A 80 -2.08 -5.92 6.97
CA VAL A 80 -1.86 -4.87 5.97
C VAL A 80 -0.42 -4.81 5.50
N ILE A 81 -0.24 -4.31 4.28
CA ILE A 81 1.05 -3.95 3.71
C ILE A 81 0.98 -2.53 3.13
N LEU A 82 2.14 -1.87 3.07
CA LEU A 82 2.30 -0.59 2.40
C LEU A 82 3.27 -0.82 1.23
N PRO A 83 2.78 -1.09 0.01
CA PRO A 83 3.55 -1.74 -1.04
C PRO A 83 4.59 -0.84 -1.73
N PHE A 84 4.52 0.47 -1.52
CA PHE A 84 5.44 1.43 -2.12
C PHE A 84 6.78 1.51 -1.37
N PRO A 85 7.85 2.04 -2.00
CA PRO A 85 9.15 2.18 -1.36
C PRO A 85 9.07 2.92 -0.03
N GLY A 86 9.50 2.28 1.06
CA GLY A 86 9.37 2.83 2.41
C GLY A 86 7.93 3.07 2.89
N GLY A 87 6.93 2.56 2.17
CA GLY A 87 5.50 2.81 2.41
C GLY A 87 4.99 4.17 1.91
N VAL A 88 5.79 4.91 1.13
CA VAL A 88 5.49 6.30 0.74
C VAL A 88 5.45 6.44 -0.78
N VAL A 89 4.42 7.12 -1.28
CA VAL A 89 4.22 7.44 -2.69
C VAL A 89 4.51 8.92 -2.92
N ARG A 90 5.50 9.21 -3.76
CA ARG A 90 5.86 10.59 -4.14
C ARG A 90 5.22 11.05 -5.44
N SER A 91 4.82 10.11 -6.29
CA SER A 91 4.48 10.41 -7.68
C SER A 91 3.04 10.87 -7.84
N GLY A 92 2.10 10.21 -7.15
CA GLY A 92 0.66 10.39 -7.34
C GLY A 92 0.20 10.07 -8.77
N SER A 93 -0.88 9.32 -8.95
CA SER A 93 -1.37 9.02 -10.30
C SER A 93 -2.85 9.30 -10.45
N LYS A 94 -3.24 9.65 -11.67
CA LYS A 94 -4.63 9.67 -12.12
C LYS A 94 -4.82 8.64 -13.21
N VAL A 95 -6.08 8.24 -13.40
CA VAL A 95 -6.49 7.36 -14.49
C VAL A 95 -6.43 8.12 -15.82
N GLY A 96 -5.88 7.46 -16.83
CA GLY A 96 -5.71 8.02 -18.17
C GLY A 96 -4.53 8.97 -18.30
N SER A 97 -4.37 9.52 -19.49
CA SER A 97 -3.28 10.43 -19.86
C SER A 97 -3.64 11.22 -21.11
N LYS A 98 -3.00 12.39 -21.29
CA LYS A 98 -3.01 13.11 -22.57
C LYS A 98 -2.36 12.26 -23.68
N TYR A 99 -1.42 11.38 -23.33
CA TYR A 99 -0.82 10.41 -24.23
C TYR A 99 -1.67 9.14 -24.28
N LYS A 100 -2.38 8.91 -25.40
CA LYS A 100 -3.38 7.83 -25.56
C LYS A 100 -2.91 6.42 -25.20
N LYS A 101 -1.60 6.13 -25.27
CA LYS A 101 -1.02 4.82 -24.95
C LYS A 101 -0.83 4.58 -23.45
N LEU A 102 -0.91 5.62 -22.61
CA LEU A 102 -0.67 5.52 -21.17
C LEU A 102 -1.97 5.34 -20.40
N LYS A 103 -2.03 4.29 -19.58
CA LYS A 103 -3.18 3.97 -18.71
C LYS A 103 -3.27 4.87 -17.47
N ALA A 104 -2.15 5.43 -17.04
CA ALA A 104 -2.06 6.35 -15.92
C ALA A 104 -1.04 7.45 -16.22
N SER A 105 -1.19 8.59 -15.55
CA SER A 105 -0.26 9.72 -15.62
C SER A 105 -0.20 10.41 -14.27
N THR A 106 0.72 11.38 -14.11
CA THR A 106 0.79 12.19 -12.89
C THR A 106 -0.56 12.85 -12.59
N ASN A 107 -0.91 12.94 -11.32
CA ASN A 107 -2.11 13.63 -10.89
C ASN A 107 -1.82 15.13 -10.76
N GLU A 108 -1.96 15.87 -11.87
CA GLU A 108 -1.57 17.29 -11.93
C GLU A 108 -2.28 18.18 -10.91
N ALA A 109 -3.48 17.79 -10.46
CA ALA A 109 -4.23 18.51 -9.44
C ALA A 109 -3.51 18.55 -8.07
N TYR A 110 -2.61 17.60 -7.83
CA TYR A 110 -1.81 17.50 -6.61
C TYR A 110 -0.30 17.74 -6.85
N CYS A 111 0.06 18.36 -7.97
CA CYS A 111 1.45 18.74 -8.26
C CYS A 111 1.70 20.22 -7.93
N PRO A 112 2.44 20.56 -6.85
CA PRO A 112 2.71 21.95 -6.48
C PRO A 112 3.36 22.76 -7.60
N THR A 113 4.23 22.12 -8.39
CA THR A 113 4.94 22.75 -9.52
C THR A 113 4.06 23.07 -10.72
N LEU A 114 2.85 22.51 -10.80
CA LEU A 114 1.92 22.71 -11.91
C LEU A 114 0.77 23.67 -11.56
N ARG A 115 0.76 24.23 -10.34
CA ARG A 115 -0.33 25.08 -9.83
C ARG A 115 -0.69 26.25 -10.75
N ALA A 116 0.29 26.82 -11.45
CA ALA A 116 0.07 27.96 -12.35
C ALA A 116 -0.58 27.58 -13.69
N ILE A 117 -0.54 26.31 -14.09
CA ILE A 117 -0.94 25.85 -15.44
C ILE A 117 -1.98 24.72 -15.43
N ALA A 118 -2.31 24.20 -14.27
CA ALA A 118 -3.30 23.13 -14.07
C ALA A 118 -4.29 23.51 -12.97
N ALA A 119 -5.49 22.94 -13.01
CA ALA A 119 -6.49 23.10 -11.96
C ALA A 119 -6.03 22.37 -10.68
N SER A 120 -5.42 23.13 -9.77
CA SER A 120 -4.87 22.64 -8.50
C SER A 120 -5.98 22.37 -7.47
N GLN A 121 -5.82 21.29 -6.71
CA GLN A 121 -6.57 21.01 -5.47
C GLN A 121 -5.75 21.35 -4.20
N LEU A 122 -4.56 21.94 -4.38
CA LEU A 122 -3.69 22.34 -3.29
C LEU A 122 -3.92 23.79 -2.91
N ASP A 123 -3.97 24.04 -1.60
CA ASP A 123 -3.89 25.39 -1.06
C ASP A 123 -2.55 26.06 -1.40
N PRO A 124 -2.48 27.41 -1.41
CA PRO A 124 -1.29 28.15 -1.82
C PRO A 124 -0.03 27.83 -1.00
N ASN A 125 -0.19 27.55 0.30
CA ASN A 125 0.89 27.27 1.24
C ASN A 125 1.43 25.83 1.18
N VAL A 126 0.75 24.91 0.49
CA VAL A 126 1.21 23.52 0.34
C VAL A 126 2.35 23.46 -0.68
N SER A 127 3.52 22.97 -0.32
CA SER A 127 4.67 22.84 -1.23
C SER A 127 5.04 21.40 -1.54
N ALA A 128 4.46 20.43 -0.84
CA ALA A 128 4.68 19.02 -1.10
C ALA A 128 3.48 18.16 -0.72
N VAL A 129 3.33 17.06 -1.43
CA VAL A 129 2.31 16.04 -1.19
C VAL A 129 2.97 14.67 -1.18
N TYR A 130 2.67 13.87 -0.16
CA TYR A 130 2.97 12.45 -0.16
C TYR A 130 1.68 11.66 0.02
N GLU A 131 1.65 10.47 -0.55
CA GLU A 131 0.55 9.52 -0.40
C GLU A 131 1.04 8.29 0.35
N ILE A 132 0.19 7.73 1.20
CA ILE A 132 0.38 6.40 1.78
C ILE A 132 -0.70 5.51 1.18
N VAL A 133 -0.29 4.41 0.54
CA VAL A 133 -1.19 3.38 0.00
C VAL A 133 -1.08 2.13 0.86
N ILE A 134 -2.24 1.54 1.16
CA ILE A 134 -2.45 0.43 2.08
C ILE A 134 -3.29 -0.63 1.36
N ASP A 135 -2.75 -1.84 1.32
CA ASP A 135 -3.46 -3.05 0.91
C ASP A 135 -3.60 -3.95 2.14
N GLY A 136 -4.67 -4.72 2.23
CA GLY A 136 -4.89 -5.62 3.37
C GLY A 136 -5.84 -6.77 3.09
N PHE A 137 -5.88 -7.73 4.01
CA PHE A 137 -6.76 -8.90 3.88
C PHE A 137 -8.24 -8.60 4.09
N SER A 138 -8.58 -7.49 4.76
CA SER A 138 -9.95 -7.07 4.98
C SER A 138 -10.12 -5.55 4.90
N ARG A 139 -11.36 -5.09 4.77
CA ARG A 139 -11.68 -3.66 4.81
C ARG A 139 -11.34 -3.07 6.17
N GLU A 140 -11.64 -3.81 7.23
CA GLU A 140 -11.46 -3.39 8.62
C GLU A 140 -9.97 -3.18 8.95
N ALA A 141 -9.10 -4.07 8.45
CA ALA A 141 -7.66 -3.93 8.59
C ALA A 141 -7.15 -2.66 7.87
N VAL A 142 -7.62 -2.42 6.65
CA VAL A 142 -7.26 -1.21 5.88
C VAL A 142 -7.78 0.05 6.55
N GLU A 143 -9.02 0.06 7.04
CA GLU A 143 -9.59 1.20 7.78
C GLU A 143 -8.83 1.51 9.07
N ALA A 144 -8.46 0.48 9.84
CA ALA A 144 -7.64 0.63 11.04
C ALA A 144 -6.25 1.20 10.73
N ALA A 145 -5.61 0.72 9.65
CA ALA A 145 -4.31 1.21 9.21
C ALA A 145 -4.37 2.65 8.69
N MET A 146 -5.42 3.01 7.93
CA MET A 146 -5.68 4.38 7.49
C MET A 146 -5.94 5.30 8.69
N LYS A 147 -6.71 4.86 9.69
CA LYS A 147 -6.94 5.60 10.93
C LYS A 147 -5.63 5.86 11.68
N ASN A 148 -4.80 4.84 11.87
CA ASN A 148 -3.52 5.01 12.53
C ASN A 148 -2.58 5.94 11.75
N ALA A 149 -2.55 5.81 10.41
CA ALA A 149 -1.73 6.63 9.54
C ALA A 149 -2.14 8.11 9.60
N LEU A 150 -3.45 8.41 9.49
CA LEU A 150 -3.94 9.78 9.45
C LEU A 150 -3.67 10.50 10.77
N HIS A 151 -3.94 9.85 11.91
CA HIS A 151 -3.72 10.45 13.23
C HIS A 151 -2.23 10.67 13.52
N ALA A 152 -1.35 9.74 13.12
CA ALA A 152 0.10 9.88 13.30
C ALA A 152 0.75 10.88 12.32
N ALA A 153 0.17 11.07 11.14
CA ALA A 153 0.66 12.03 10.16
C ALA A 153 0.39 13.47 10.60
N CYS A 154 -0.75 13.73 11.28
CA CYS A 154 -1.06 15.05 11.85
C CYS A 154 0.11 15.59 12.70
N GLY A 155 0.42 16.87 12.55
CA GLY A 155 1.51 17.52 13.27
C GLY A 155 2.02 18.76 12.54
N GLU A 156 3.18 19.25 12.97
CA GLU A 156 3.78 20.47 12.44
C GLU A 156 3.97 20.43 10.91
N GLY A 157 3.60 21.54 10.26
CA GLY A 157 3.74 21.75 8.82
C GLY A 157 2.75 20.98 7.94
N VAL A 158 1.89 20.12 8.51
CA VAL A 158 0.82 19.44 7.78
C VAL A 158 -0.41 20.34 7.75
N GLU A 159 -0.81 20.74 6.54
CA GLU A 159 -1.95 21.64 6.32
C GLU A 159 -3.26 20.86 6.19
N CYS A 160 -3.21 19.70 5.53
CA CYS A 160 -4.39 18.92 5.23
C CYS A 160 -4.06 17.44 5.08
N ILE A 161 -4.97 16.60 5.58
CA ILE A 161 -5.04 15.18 5.23
C ILE A 161 -6.25 14.99 4.31
N SER A 162 -6.00 14.42 3.13
CA SER A 162 -7.03 14.09 2.13
C SER A 162 -6.92 12.61 1.74
N ALA A 163 -7.71 12.18 0.76
CA ALA A 163 -7.62 10.84 0.18
C ALA A 163 -7.87 10.89 -1.34
N GLY A 164 -7.05 10.15 -2.07
CA GLY A 164 -7.22 9.90 -3.49
C GLY A 164 -8.46 9.04 -3.74
N ASN A 165 -9.29 9.47 -4.68
CA ASN A 165 -10.44 8.73 -5.15
C ASN A 165 -10.63 8.95 -6.65
N TYR A 166 -11.42 8.08 -7.28
CA TYR A 166 -11.70 8.15 -8.71
C TYR A 166 -13.19 8.42 -8.97
N GLY A 167 -13.79 9.31 -8.18
CA GLY A 167 -15.21 9.70 -8.30
C GLY A 167 -16.20 8.57 -7.99
N GLY A 168 -15.75 7.54 -7.26
CA GLY A 168 -16.57 6.37 -6.89
C GLY A 168 -16.90 5.41 -8.04
N LYS A 169 -16.21 5.53 -9.18
CA LYS A 169 -16.52 4.76 -10.41
C LYS A 169 -15.64 3.54 -10.67
N LEU A 170 -14.59 3.34 -9.87
CA LEU A 170 -13.56 2.32 -10.12
C LEU A 170 -13.48 1.24 -9.04
N GLY A 171 -13.45 1.64 -7.77
CA GLY A 171 -13.33 0.72 -6.64
C GLY A 171 -14.69 0.43 -6.00
N PRO A 172 -15.01 -0.81 -5.62
CA PRO A 172 -16.24 -1.14 -4.90
C PRO A 172 -16.20 -0.77 -3.41
N VAL A 173 -15.01 -0.45 -2.88
CA VAL A 173 -14.80 -0.09 -1.47
C VAL A 173 -14.56 1.40 -1.36
N HIS A 174 -15.36 2.08 -0.52
CA HIS A 174 -15.22 3.50 -0.22
C HIS A 174 -14.96 3.67 1.28
N ILE A 175 -13.78 4.16 1.63
CA ILE A 175 -13.40 4.49 3.00
C ILE A 175 -13.43 6.01 3.13
N ARG A 176 -14.36 6.54 3.93
CA ARG A 176 -14.50 7.98 4.15
C ARG A 176 -13.62 8.40 5.32
N LEU A 177 -12.74 9.37 5.12
CA LEU A 177 -11.87 9.84 6.22
C LEU A 177 -12.66 10.34 7.43
N SER A 178 -13.84 10.95 7.21
CA SER A 178 -14.69 11.44 8.30
C SER A 178 -15.14 10.34 9.27
N SER A 179 -15.24 9.07 8.84
CA SER A 179 -15.56 7.96 9.74
C SER A 179 -14.35 7.41 10.51
N LEU A 180 -13.14 7.88 10.20
CA LEU A 180 -11.89 7.44 10.84
C LEU A 180 -11.35 8.45 11.86
N ILE A 181 -11.86 9.69 11.86
CA ILE A 181 -11.40 10.76 12.74
C ILE A 181 -11.85 10.55 14.19
N SER A 182 -13.04 9.97 14.40
CA SER A 182 -13.58 9.64 15.74
C SER A 182 -12.86 8.47 16.39
#